data_AF-K0R1K6-F1
#
_entry.id   AF-K0R1K6-F1
#
_cell.length_a   1.000
_cell.length_b   1.000
_cell.length_c   1.000
_cell.angle_alpha   90.00
_cell.angle_beta   90.00
_cell.angle_gamma   90.00
#
_symmetry.space_group_name_H-M   'P 1'
#
loop_
_entity.id
_entity.type
_entity.pdbx_description
1 polymer ?
#
loop_
_entity_poly.entity_id
_entity_poly.type
_entity_poly.pdbx_seq_one_letter_code
_entity_poly.pdbx_strand_id
1 'polypeptide(L)'
;MVEKSAQQASKKNKLHIDAEEGGAQCAELNPSAPEKCDRQVDNDHELALALLRSMIEQGSDEEALLRHLQESGEPEERHIELRREACAWMMNNLGEIWNETRYTDYDELSGREGPENPLKHVERMEKLGEYADAAEVKAMHFVRRRSIHIHYSISEDPYKFNYEGDATGPPIILLRTNGSSRSACHYSALRPISDGGVSWPTAREQIIKEFKSDVSDIHLILTAKTTKKERAKQILRRFAPNHCQDNRVKSICGLMKDFEDGSGPHFGSKDGKPTWRTRSETSPAYSLLYKLRLHQARDRVLSSEDLYKHHSIFHQYQLSDFKKYDKAMIKLVRKHRSKIDSDIKDFLAYRRSHPQKCVSLRGKPIWNIHPAKLELIEDTKNGKTRQMKPKELWKTSEQYQDFVLEDFRKHIYQERYRQLAGPYWQQKRNKSAQKAHDDTVEKLLCEWHDAKLRDDTSCVMTAMEELDLI
;
A
#
# COMPACT_ATOMS: atom_id res chain seq x y z
N MET A 1 -56.63 14.09 40.40
CA MET A 1 -56.24 15.43 40.87
C MET A 1 -55.66 16.20 39.69
N VAL A 2 -56.42 17.21 39.22
CA VAL A 2 -56.00 18.44 38.49
C VAL A 2 -55.17 18.21 37.21
N GLU A 3 -55.69 18.18 35.98
CA GLU A 3 -56.46 19.18 35.19
C GLU A 3 -55.78 20.56 35.00
N LYS A 4 -55.55 20.92 33.71
CA LYS A 4 -55.34 22.26 33.11
C LYS A 4 -53.94 22.90 33.09
N SER A 5 -53.49 23.25 31.87
CA SER A 5 -53.12 24.61 31.40
C SER A 5 -52.40 24.48 30.04
N ALA A 6 -52.97 24.81 28.87
CA ALA A 6 -53.41 26.11 28.32
C ALA A 6 -52.24 27.06 27.92
N GLN A 7 -52.04 27.13 26.60
CA GLN A 7 -51.62 28.22 25.70
C GLN A 7 -51.32 29.63 26.27
N GLN A 8 -50.24 30.28 25.77
CA GLN A 8 -50.17 31.71 25.36
C GLN A 8 -48.85 32.00 24.60
N ALA A 9 -48.91 32.39 23.31
CA ALA A 9 -48.72 33.75 22.74
C ALA A 9 -47.24 34.20 22.62
N SER A 10 -46.60 34.31 21.44
CA SER A 10 -46.73 35.29 20.33
C SER A 10 -46.51 36.78 20.72
N LYS A 11 -45.36 37.34 20.31
CA LYS A 11 -45.11 38.76 19.90
C LYS A 11 -43.63 38.91 19.48
N LYS A 12 -43.34 39.05 18.18
CA LYS A 12 -42.98 40.29 17.45
C LYS A 12 -41.81 41.09 18.05
N ASN A 13 -40.72 41.20 17.27
CA ASN A 13 -40.01 42.47 17.11
C ASN A 13 -39.34 42.55 15.73
N LYS A 14 -39.66 43.66 15.04
CA LYS A 14 -39.20 44.10 13.73
C LYS A 14 -38.63 45.48 13.99
N LEU A 15 -37.36 45.73 13.69
CA LEU A 15 -36.77 47.07 13.73
C LEU A 15 -35.85 47.24 12.51
N HIS A 16 -36.02 48.40 11.91
CA HIS A 16 -35.52 48.93 10.65
C HIS A 16 -35.02 50.32 11.04
N ILE A 17 -33.76 50.65 10.79
CA ILE A 17 -33.25 52.04 10.81
C ILE A 17 -32.19 52.19 9.72
N ASP A 18 -32.23 53.39 9.15
CA ASP A 18 -31.74 53.87 7.87
C ASP A 18 -30.25 54.25 7.78
N ALA A 19 -29.92 54.64 6.56
CA ALA A 19 -28.66 55.14 6.03
C ALA A 19 -28.22 56.51 6.59
N GLU A 20 -26.91 56.76 6.52
CA GLU A 20 -26.35 58.11 6.42
C GLU A 20 -25.28 58.15 5.32
N GLU A 21 -25.43 59.13 4.44
CA GLU A 21 -24.48 59.59 3.43
C GLU A 21 -23.42 60.50 4.09
N GLY A 22 -22.18 60.43 3.62
CA GLY A 22 -21.12 61.36 4.02
C GLY A 22 -20.00 61.38 2.99
N GLY A 23 -19.98 62.41 2.14
CA GLY A 23 -18.89 62.69 1.21
C GLY A 23 -17.82 63.61 1.80
N ALA A 24 -16.57 63.42 1.36
CA ALA A 24 -15.47 64.41 1.38
C ALA A 24 -14.34 63.87 0.47
N GLN A 25 -14.15 64.46 -0.72
CA GLN A 25 -13.18 65.52 -1.05
C GLN A 25 -11.72 65.06 -1.21
N CYS A 26 -11.20 65.37 -2.39
CA CYS A 26 -9.88 65.11 -2.91
C CYS A 26 -8.80 65.97 -2.22
N ALA A 27 -7.62 65.40 -2.01
CA ALA A 27 -6.38 66.14 -1.82
C ALA A 27 -5.26 65.48 -2.63
N GLU A 28 -4.76 66.20 -3.63
CA GLU A 28 -3.53 65.92 -4.36
C GLU A 28 -2.31 66.09 -3.44
N LEU A 29 -1.40 65.11 -3.44
CA LEU A 29 -0.02 65.30 -2.99
C LEU A 29 0.94 64.58 -3.96
N ASN A 30 1.90 65.35 -4.46
CA ASN A 30 2.99 64.92 -5.34
C ASN A 30 3.93 63.90 -4.66
N PRO A 31 4.58 63.00 -5.44
CA PRO A 31 5.48 61.99 -4.92
C PRO A 31 6.91 62.52 -4.74
N SER A 32 7.50 62.29 -3.57
CA SER A 32 8.96 62.32 -3.38
C SER A 32 9.55 60.94 -3.70
N ALA A 33 10.55 60.91 -4.57
CA ALA A 33 11.26 59.72 -5.01
C ALA A 33 12.04 59.04 -3.87
N PRO A 34 12.13 57.69 -3.83
CA PRO A 34 13.12 56.99 -3.02
C PRO A 34 14.40 56.70 -3.82
N GLU A 35 15.53 57.03 -3.20
CA GLU A 35 16.88 56.73 -3.67
C GLU A 35 17.23 55.24 -3.53
N LYS A 36 17.72 54.66 -4.65
CA LYS A 36 18.82 53.69 -4.78
C LYS A 36 19.02 52.67 -3.64
N CYS A 37 18.41 51.48 -3.78
CA CYS A 37 18.87 50.27 -3.08
C CYS A 37 18.79 48.98 -3.94
N ASP A 38 18.63 49.06 -5.27
CA ASP A 38 18.36 47.89 -6.11
C ASP A 38 19.57 47.32 -6.89
N ARG A 39 20.78 47.88 -6.76
CA ARG A 39 21.94 47.46 -7.61
C ARG A 39 22.89 46.44 -6.98
N GLN A 40 22.72 46.07 -5.71
CA GLN A 40 23.64 45.17 -5.05
C GLN A 40 23.26 43.68 -5.22
N VAL A 41 21.96 43.37 -5.28
CA VAL A 41 21.43 41.99 -5.31
C VAL A 41 21.64 41.30 -6.67
N ASP A 42 21.56 42.05 -7.77
CA ASP A 42 21.72 41.50 -9.13
C ASP A 42 23.16 40.99 -9.39
N ASN A 43 24.17 41.53 -8.70
CA ASN A 43 25.57 41.14 -8.90
C ASN A 43 25.91 39.79 -8.26
N ASP A 44 25.31 39.45 -7.13
CA ASP A 44 25.59 38.19 -6.41
C ASP A 44 24.93 36.99 -7.14
N HIS A 45 23.79 37.21 -7.80
CA HIS A 45 23.10 36.19 -8.61
C HIS A 45 23.85 35.80 -9.88
N GLU A 46 24.35 36.78 -10.64
CA GLU A 46 25.19 36.53 -11.82
C GLU A 46 26.49 35.80 -11.44
N LEU A 47 27.04 36.12 -10.26
CA LEU A 47 28.23 35.44 -9.74
C LEU A 47 27.96 33.95 -9.44
N ALA A 48 26.83 33.63 -8.81
CA ALA A 48 26.44 32.24 -8.51
C ALA A 48 26.11 31.43 -9.79
N LEU A 49 25.45 32.04 -10.78
CA LEU A 49 25.22 31.40 -12.08
C LEU A 49 26.52 31.16 -12.86
N ALA A 50 27.47 32.10 -12.81
CA ALA A 50 28.79 31.92 -13.37
C ALA A 50 29.57 30.79 -12.67
N LEU A 51 29.41 30.65 -11.35
CA LEU A 51 30.06 29.62 -10.55
C LEU A 51 29.48 28.23 -10.84
N LEU A 52 28.16 28.09 -10.95
CA LEU A 52 27.49 26.86 -11.38
C LEU A 52 27.89 26.43 -12.80
N ARG A 53 27.98 27.39 -13.74
CA ARG A 53 28.48 27.14 -15.11
C ARG A 53 29.93 26.67 -15.09
N SER A 54 30.79 27.33 -14.32
CA SER A 54 32.19 26.93 -14.13
C SER A 54 32.33 25.54 -13.51
N MET A 55 31.49 25.18 -12.53
CA MET A 55 31.54 23.85 -11.90
C MET A 55 31.10 22.73 -12.85
N ILE A 56 30.11 23.00 -13.70
CA ILE A 56 29.67 22.07 -14.76
C ILE A 56 30.76 21.91 -15.83
N GLU A 57 31.38 23.01 -16.27
CA GLU A 57 32.47 23.00 -17.25
C GLU A 57 33.73 22.30 -16.73
N GLN A 58 34.01 22.39 -15.43
CA GLN A 58 35.13 21.72 -14.78
C GLN A 58 34.87 20.23 -14.44
N GLY A 59 33.70 19.69 -14.80
CA GLY A 59 33.36 18.29 -14.53
C GLY A 59 33.26 17.98 -13.04
N SER A 60 32.87 18.96 -12.22
CA SER A 60 32.68 18.77 -10.78
C SER A 60 31.65 17.67 -10.52
N ASP A 61 31.94 16.80 -9.56
CA ASP A 61 31.06 15.70 -9.15
C ASP A 61 29.68 16.25 -8.72
N GLU A 62 28.61 15.54 -9.10
CA GLU A 62 27.21 15.86 -8.76
C GLU A 62 27.04 16.06 -7.25
N GLU A 63 27.82 15.32 -6.45
CA GLU A 63 27.83 15.39 -4.98
C GLU A 63 28.46 16.68 -4.43
N ALA A 64 29.37 17.32 -5.17
CA ALA A 64 29.94 18.63 -4.79
C ALA A 64 28.93 19.76 -5.06
N LEU A 65 28.21 19.68 -6.18
CA LEU A 65 27.13 20.62 -6.52
C LEU A 65 25.98 20.56 -5.52
N LEU A 66 25.57 19.35 -5.12
CA LEU A 66 24.51 19.16 -4.12
C LEU A 66 24.91 19.68 -2.73
N ARG A 67 26.16 19.48 -2.31
CA ARG A 67 26.67 20.02 -1.04
C ARG A 67 26.74 21.54 -1.06
N HIS A 68 27.24 22.12 -2.15
CA HIS A 68 27.31 23.57 -2.28
C HIS A 68 25.91 24.21 -2.20
N LEU A 69 24.93 23.64 -2.92
CA LEU A 69 23.54 24.06 -2.82
C LEU A 69 23.01 23.94 -1.38
N GLN A 70 23.34 22.88 -0.64
CA GLN A 70 22.86 22.71 0.74
C GLN A 70 23.51 23.68 1.75
N GLU A 71 24.76 24.09 1.52
CA GLU A 71 25.55 24.86 2.48
C GLU A 71 25.47 26.39 2.26
N SER A 72 25.14 26.85 1.04
CA SER A 72 25.23 28.27 0.67
C SER A 72 24.06 29.14 1.16
N GLY A 73 22.94 28.57 1.62
CA GLY A 73 21.71 29.31 1.93
C GLY A 73 20.97 29.85 0.69
N GLU A 74 21.62 29.83 -0.48
CA GLU A 74 21.06 30.20 -1.79
C GLU A 74 19.77 29.45 -2.18
N PRO A 75 19.50 28.20 -1.77
CA PRO A 75 18.23 27.55 -2.13
C PRO A 75 17.02 28.27 -1.55
N GLU A 76 17.16 28.86 -0.36
CA GLU A 76 16.04 29.57 0.28
C GLU A 76 15.77 30.90 -0.44
N GLU A 77 16.82 31.65 -0.78
CA GLU A 77 16.70 32.89 -1.54
C GLU A 77 16.13 32.65 -2.95
N ARG A 78 16.62 31.61 -3.64
CA ARG A 78 16.09 31.21 -4.95
C ARG A 78 14.66 30.71 -4.88
N HIS A 79 14.28 30.03 -3.80
CA HIS A 79 12.89 29.64 -3.55
C HIS A 79 12.00 30.87 -3.37
N ILE A 80 12.46 31.87 -2.62
CA ILE A 80 11.75 33.14 -2.42
C ILE A 80 11.57 33.88 -3.75
N GLU A 81 12.62 33.96 -4.56
CA GLU A 81 12.59 34.59 -5.88
C GLU A 81 11.58 33.89 -6.80
N LEU A 82 11.65 32.56 -6.90
CA LEU A 82 10.70 31.75 -7.68
C LEU A 82 9.25 31.99 -7.25
N ARG A 83 9.01 32.12 -5.95
CA ARG A 83 7.68 32.44 -5.41
C ARG A 83 7.23 33.83 -5.79
N ARG A 84 8.10 34.84 -5.68
CA ARG A 84 7.77 36.22 -6.09
C ARG A 84 7.41 36.31 -7.56
N GLU A 85 8.17 35.64 -8.43
CA GLU A 85 7.85 35.57 -9.86
C GLU A 85 6.49 34.88 -10.11
N ALA A 86 6.23 33.78 -9.41
CA ALA A 86 4.95 33.07 -9.50
C ALA A 86 3.78 33.95 -9.03
N CYS A 87 3.91 34.62 -7.89
CA CYS A 87 2.93 35.57 -7.37
C CYS A 87 2.66 36.72 -8.35
N ALA A 88 3.72 37.33 -8.90
CA ALA A 88 3.60 38.41 -9.87
C ALA A 88 2.88 37.94 -11.15
N TRP A 89 3.19 36.73 -11.63
CA TRP A 89 2.48 36.14 -12.76
C TRP A 89 1.00 35.90 -12.43
N MET A 90 0.68 35.38 -11.25
CA MET A 90 -0.70 35.16 -10.82
C MET A 90 -1.50 36.45 -10.74
N MET A 91 -0.92 37.50 -10.17
CA MET A 91 -1.54 38.83 -10.06
C MET A 91 -1.89 39.43 -11.43
N ASN A 92 -1.05 39.20 -12.44
CA ASN A 92 -1.29 39.68 -13.79
C ASN A 92 -2.28 38.81 -14.59
N ASN A 93 -2.59 37.59 -14.13
CA ASN A 93 -3.41 36.60 -14.86
C ASN A 93 -4.58 36.07 -14.01
N LEU A 94 -5.03 36.84 -13.02
CA LEU A 94 -6.07 36.43 -12.06
C LEU A 94 -7.35 35.90 -12.74
N GLY A 95 -7.78 36.53 -13.83
CA GLY A 95 -8.98 36.13 -14.56
C GLY A 95 -8.88 34.75 -15.24
N GLU A 96 -7.72 34.41 -15.79
CA GLU A 96 -7.53 33.13 -16.49
C GLU A 96 -7.35 31.97 -15.50
N ILE A 97 -6.58 32.20 -14.44
CA ILE A 97 -6.33 31.18 -13.40
C ILE A 97 -7.64 30.77 -12.75
N TRP A 98 -8.47 31.77 -12.39
CA TRP A 98 -9.72 31.53 -11.67
C TRP A 98 -10.75 30.73 -12.45
N ASN A 99 -10.80 30.92 -13.78
CA ASN A 99 -11.72 30.18 -14.63
C ASN A 99 -11.32 28.71 -14.82
N GLU A 100 -10.03 28.38 -14.72
CA GLU A 100 -9.51 27.03 -14.99
C GLU A 100 -9.28 26.19 -13.73
N THR A 101 -8.77 26.77 -12.66
CA THR A 101 -8.74 26.09 -11.36
C THR A 101 -10.16 26.12 -10.83
N ARG A 102 -10.90 24.99 -10.85
CA ARG A 102 -12.27 24.85 -10.33
C ARG A 102 -12.37 25.24 -8.83
N TYR A 103 -12.24 26.51 -8.52
CA TYR A 103 -12.76 27.15 -7.31
C TYR A 103 -14.21 27.57 -7.60
N THR A 104 -14.99 26.66 -8.18
CA THR A 104 -16.37 26.95 -8.59
C THR A 104 -17.32 26.61 -7.45
N ASP A 105 -18.10 27.63 -7.11
CA ASP A 105 -19.39 27.69 -6.43
C ASP A 105 -19.46 27.45 -4.90
N TYR A 106 -19.99 28.48 -4.25
CA TYR A 106 -20.36 28.60 -2.85
C TYR A 106 -21.46 27.57 -2.51
N ASP A 107 -21.13 26.50 -1.79
CA ASP A 107 -22.12 25.58 -1.21
C ASP A 107 -22.53 26.10 0.19
N GLU A 108 -23.54 26.96 0.21
CA GLU A 108 -24.17 27.53 1.42
C GLU A 108 -24.56 26.47 2.46
N LEU A 109 -24.76 25.22 2.06
CA LEU A 109 -25.20 24.15 2.95
C LEU A 109 -24.06 23.51 3.75
N SER A 110 -22.80 23.69 3.34
CA SER A 110 -21.68 22.91 3.86
C SER A 110 -20.93 23.53 5.05
N GLY A 111 -21.13 24.84 5.31
CA GLY A 111 -20.44 25.56 6.38
C GLY A 111 -18.91 25.58 6.27
N ARG A 112 -18.36 25.27 5.09
CA ARG A 112 -16.92 25.38 4.82
C ARG A 112 -16.58 26.81 4.42
N GLU A 113 -15.42 27.29 4.85
CA GLU A 113 -14.86 28.55 4.37
C GLU A 113 -14.92 28.57 2.84
N GLY A 114 -15.56 29.60 2.28
CA GLY A 114 -15.68 29.78 0.84
C GLY A 114 -14.31 29.91 0.17
N PRO A 115 -14.27 29.90 -1.18
CA PRO A 115 -13.00 29.99 -1.89
C PRO A 115 -12.25 31.26 -1.48
N GLU A 116 -10.99 31.09 -1.10
CA GLU A 116 -10.10 32.16 -0.65
C GLU A 116 -9.99 33.22 -1.77
N ASN A 117 -10.10 34.50 -1.41
CA ASN A 117 -9.89 35.61 -2.35
C ASN A 117 -8.50 35.46 -3.00
N PRO A 118 -8.36 35.58 -4.34
CA PRO A 118 -7.06 35.44 -5.00
C PRO A 118 -5.95 36.35 -4.45
N LEU A 119 -6.29 37.55 -3.98
CA LEU A 119 -5.34 38.43 -3.31
C LEU A 119 -4.85 37.81 -1.99
N LYS A 120 -5.77 37.26 -1.19
CA LYS A 120 -5.42 36.55 0.05
C LYS A 120 -4.61 35.29 -0.23
N HIS A 121 -4.88 34.63 -1.35
CA HIS A 121 -4.13 33.47 -1.79
C HIS A 121 -2.68 33.84 -2.14
N VAL A 122 -2.47 34.91 -2.90
CA VAL A 122 -1.14 35.43 -3.23
C VAL A 122 -0.41 35.91 -1.96
N GLU A 123 -1.09 36.63 -1.07
CA GLU A 123 -0.54 37.02 0.25
C GLU A 123 -0.15 35.81 1.10
N ARG A 124 -0.88 34.69 0.99
CA ARG A 124 -0.53 33.43 1.66
C ARG A 124 0.69 32.75 1.01
N MET A 125 0.79 32.77 -0.31
CA MET A 125 1.94 32.22 -1.05
C MET A 125 3.26 32.95 -0.73
N GLU A 126 3.20 34.26 -0.50
CA GLU A 126 4.38 35.06 -0.12
C GLU A 126 4.96 34.68 1.25
N LYS A 127 4.18 33.99 2.10
CA LYS A 127 4.67 33.51 3.41
C LYS A 127 5.53 32.26 3.23
N LEU A 128 6.75 32.32 3.77
CA LEU A 128 7.66 31.18 3.84
C LEU A 128 7.04 30.03 4.67
N GLY A 129 7.26 28.79 4.21
CA GLY A 129 6.80 27.58 4.92
C GLY A 129 5.41 27.06 4.54
N GLU A 130 4.64 27.82 3.75
CA GLU A 130 3.38 27.31 3.17
C GLU A 130 3.64 26.30 2.03
N TYR A 131 2.74 25.34 1.84
CA TYR A 131 2.88 24.30 0.82
C TYR A 131 2.42 24.79 -0.56
N ALA A 132 3.21 24.47 -1.60
CA ALA A 132 2.83 24.77 -2.97
C ALA A 132 1.66 23.91 -3.44
N ASP A 133 0.58 24.57 -3.85
CA ASP A 133 -0.59 23.91 -4.42
C ASP A 133 -0.53 23.87 -5.95
N ALA A 134 -1.62 23.41 -6.58
CA ALA A 134 -1.66 23.27 -8.04
C ALA A 134 -1.60 24.62 -8.77
N ALA A 135 -2.08 25.71 -8.15
CA ALA A 135 -2.03 27.05 -8.74
C ALA A 135 -0.61 27.58 -8.73
N GLU A 136 0.11 27.42 -7.61
CA GLU A 136 1.53 27.79 -7.50
C GLU A 136 2.39 27.00 -8.49
N VAL A 137 2.20 25.68 -8.62
CA VAL A 137 2.95 24.88 -9.60
C VAL A 137 2.66 25.29 -11.04
N LYS A 138 1.41 25.65 -11.34
CA LYS A 138 1.02 26.15 -12.66
C LYS A 138 1.64 27.52 -12.96
N ALA A 139 1.65 28.44 -11.99
CA ALA A 139 2.30 29.72 -12.16
C ALA A 139 3.80 29.56 -12.43
N MET A 140 4.47 28.69 -11.67
CA MET A 140 5.88 28.35 -11.89
C MET A 140 6.13 27.76 -13.29
N HIS A 141 5.23 26.90 -13.77
CA HIS A 141 5.29 26.33 -15.13
C HIS A 141 5.33 27.41 -16.21
N PHE A 142 4.49 28.44 -16.11
CA PHE A 142 4.44 29.54 -17.08
C PHE A 142 5.63 30.49 -16.96
N VAL A 143 5.98 30.88 -15.74
CA VAL A 143 7.13 31.76 -15.47
C VAL A 143 8.42 31.16 -16.05
N ARG A 144 8.64 29.85 -15.84
CA ARG A 144 9.88 29.18 -16.26
C ARG A 144 9.82 28.55 -17.65
N ARG A 145 8.67 28.61 -18.34
CA ARG A 145 8.46 28.04 -19.69
C ARG A 145 8.96 26.58 -19.78
N ARG A 146 8.57 25.78 -18.78
CA ARG A 146 9.05 24.41 -18.56
C ARG A 146 7.87 23.49 -18.34
N SER A 147 7.76 22.40 -19.09
CA SER A 147 6.73 21.38 -18.82
C SER A 147 6.95 20.73 -17.44
N ILE A 148 5.88 20.56 -16.67
CA ILE A 148 5.90 19.93 -15.33
C ILE A 148 4.89 18.80 -15.30
N HIS A 149 5.32 17.59 -14.95
CA HIS A 149 4.47 16.41 -14.85
C HIS A 149 4.38 15.96 -13.38
N ILE A 150 3.19 16.01 -12.79
CA ILE A 150 2.96 15.64 -11.39
C ILE A 150 2.31 14.25 -11.33
N HIS A 151 3.03 13.28 -10.79
CA HIS A 151 2.50 11.96 -10.45
C HIS A 151 1.91 11.99 -9.05
N TYR A 152 0.67 11.52 -8.89
CA TYR A 152 0.06 11.36 -7.58
C TYR A 152 0.25 9.93 -7.12
N SER A 153 0.59 9.70 -5.86
CA SER A 153 0.72 8.33 -5.30
C SER A 153 -0.57 7.50 -5.37
N ILE A 154 -1.71 8.13 -5.69
CA ILE A 154 -3.04 7.54 -5.74
C ILE A 154 -3.64 7.49 -7.15
N SER A 155 -2.97 8.05 -8.17
CA SER A 155 -3.45 8.10 -9.56
C SER A 155 -2.44 7.44 -10.49
N GLU A 156 -2.92 6.67 -11.45
CA GLU A 156 -2.07 6.06 -12.49
C GLU A 156 -1.62 7.10 -13.52
N ASP A 157 -2.51 8.04 -13.85
CA ASP A 157 -2.21 9.10 -14.82
C ASP A 157 -1.59 10.33 -14.13
N PRO A 158 -0.46 10.85 -14.63
CA PRO A 158 0.11 12.10 -14.14
C PRO A 158 -0.69 13.31 -14.63
N TYR A 159 -0.75 14.34 -13.80
CA TYR A 159 -1.24 15.64 -14.20
C TYR A 159 -0.12 16.38 -14.94
N LYS A 160 -0.35 16.73 -16.21
CA LYS A 160 0.68 17.28 -17.09
C LYS A 160 0.40 18.76 -17.37
N PHE A 161 1.31 19.62 -16.95
CA PHE A 161 1.42 20.99 -17.44
C PHE A 161 2.40 21.00 -18.60
N ASN A 162 1.88 20.98 -19.83
CA ASN A 162 2.71 21.04 -21.04
C ASN A 162 2.81 22.48 -21.51
N TYR A 163 4.03 22.96 -21.76
CA TYR A 163 4.25 24.28 -22.32
C TYR A 163 4.19 24.13 -23.85
N GLU A 164 3.26 24.84 -24.49
CA GLU A 164 3.01 24.68 -25.94
C GLU A 164 4.04 25.41 -26.83
N GLY A 165 4.90 26.25 -26.25
CA GLY A 165 6.01 26.89 -26.95
C GLY A 165 7.32 26.09 -26.92
N ASP A 166 8.41 26.71 -27.37
CA ASP A 166 9.78 26.14 -27.28
C ASP A 166 10.19 25.99 -25.80
N ALA A 167 9.81 24.86 -25.21
CA ALA A 167 10.11 24.56 -23.81
C ALA A 167 11.63 24.53 -23.61
N THR A 168 12.11 25.13 -22.52
CA THR A 168 13.56 25.28 -22.27
C THR A 168 14.25 24.00 -21.77
N GLY A 169 13.72 22.81 -22.09
CA GLY A 169 14.30 21.52 -21.72
C GLY A 169 13.28 20.40 -21.50
N PRO A 170 13.73 19.21 -21.05
CA PRO A 170 12.85 18.09 -20.74
C PRO A 170 11.89 18.41 -19.58
N PRO A 171 10.74 17.73 -19.51
CA PRO A 171 9.76 17.98 -18.46
C PRO A 171 10.32 17.66 -17.08
N ILE A 172 10.01 18.51 -16.10
CA ILE A 172 10.29 18.26 -14.69
C ILE A 172 9.23 17.28 -14.19
N ILE A 173 9.64 16.11 -13.72
CA ILE A 173 8.73 15.10 -13.18
C ILE A 173 8.75 15.20 -11.66
N LEU A 174 7.59 15.36 -11.03
CA LEU A 174 7.43 15.45 -9.58
C LEU A 174 6.51 14.33 -9.09
N LEU A 175 6.87 13.67 -7.99
CA LEU A 175 5.99 12.78 -7.24
C LEU A 175 5.35 13.56 -6.10
N ARG A 176 4.03 13.70 -6.11
CA ARG A 176 3.25 14.26 -5.01
C ARG A 176 2.77 13.13 -4.10
N THR A 177 3.18 13.20 -2.84
CA THR A 177 2.70 12.33 -1.77
C THR A 177 1.85 13.12 -0.78
N ASN A 178 0.80 12.49 -0.27
CA ASN A 178 0.00 13.06 0.81
C ASN A 178 0.81 12.99 2.11
N GLY A 179 1.06 14.13 2.73
CA GLY A 179 1.65 14.21 4.06
C GLY A 179 0.68 13.74 5.14
N SER A 180 1.18 13.68 6.39
CA SER A 180 0.41 13.21 7.55
C SER A 180 -0.78 14.10 7.91
N SER A 181 -0.77 15.37 7.49
CA SER A 181 -1.91 16.29 7.56
C SER A 181 -2.49 16.55 6.18
N ARG A 182 -3.79 16.86 6.11
CA ARG A 182 -4.50 17.15 4.85
C ARG A 182 -3.93 18.35 4.07
N SER A 183 -3.12 19.20 4.73
CA SER A 183 -2.48 20.39 4.16
C SER A 183 -1.02 20.18 3.78
N ALA A 184 -0.34 19.16 4.33
CA ALA A 184 1.04 18.88 3.98
C ALA A 184 1.09 18.02 2.72
N CYS A 185 1.61 18.55 1.62
CA CYS A 185 1.96 17.75 0.45
C CYS A 185 3.47 17.78 0.25
N HIS A 186 4.07 16.62 0.00
CA HIS A 186 5.50 16.52 -0.25
C HIS A 186 5.73 16.20 -1.73
N TYR A 187 6.53 17.05 -2.39
CA TYR A 187 6.96 16.85 -3.76
C TYR A 187 8.40 16.32 -3.76
N SER A 188 8.63 15.24 -4.48
CA SER A 188 9.97 14.70 -4.72
C SER A 188 10.24 14.71 -6.23
N ALA A 189 11.37 15.26 -6.66
CA ALA A 189 11.75 15.21 -8.06
C ALA A 189 12.00 13.75 -8.49
N LEU A 190 11.33 13.32 -9.55
CA LEU A 190 11.58 12.06 -10.21
C LEU A 190 12.48 12.32 -11.41
N ARG A 191 13.50 11.46 -11.59
CA ARG A 191 14.18 11.37 -12.88
C ARG A 191 13.31 10.53 -13.80
N PRO A 192 13.02 10.97 -15.03
CA PRO A 192 12.50 10.07 -16.05
C PRO A 192 13.45 8.87 -16.10
N ILE A 193 12.91 7.65 -16.04
CA ILE A 193 13.69 6.47 -16.40
C ILE A 193 14.01 6.69 -17.86
N SER A 194 15.24 7.10 -18.17
CA SER A 194 15.68 7.36 -19.54
C SER A 194 15.23 6.20 -20.43
N ASP A 195 14.58 6.57 -21.54
CA ASP A 195 13.79 5.72 -22.43
C ASP A 195 14.38 4.32 -22.64
N GLY A 196 13.63 3.28 -22.23
CA GLY A 196 13.92 1.87 -22.54
C GLY A 196 14.41 0.99 -21.38
N GLY A 197 14.58 1.53 -20.17
CA GLY A 197 14.96 0.73 -19.01
C GLY A 197 13.88 -0.27 -18.56
N VAL A 198 14.09 -1.56 -18.85
CA VAL A 198 13.25 -2.66 -18.34
C VAL A 198 13.23 -2.63 -16.81
N SER A 199 12.06 -2.83 -16.19
CA SER A 199 11.92 -2.85 -14.72
C SER A 199 12.81 -3.91 -14.07
N TRP A 200 13.23 -3.73 -12.80
CA TRP A 200 14.09 -4.73 -12.14
C TRP A 200 13.47 -6.14 -12.09
N PRO A 201 12.17 -6.33 -11.76
CA PRO A 201 11.55 -7.65 -11.82
C PRO A 201 11.71 -8.32 -13.19
N THR A 202 11.46 -7.58 -14.27
CA THR A 202 11.55 -8.09 -15.64
C THR A 202 13.01 -8.36 -16.05
N ALA A 203 13.94 -7.47 -15.72
CA ALA A 203 15.37 -7.68 -15.97
C ALA A 203 15.91 -8.90 -15.18
N ARG A 204 15.43 -9.10 -13.95
CA ARG A 204 15.77 -10.26 -13.13
C ARG A 204 15.25 -11.56 -13.75
N GLU A 205 14.03 -11.56 -14.28
CA GLU A 205 13.47 -12.72 -15.00
C GLU A 205 14.27 -13.04 -16.26
N GLN A 206 14.70 -12.03 -17.01
CA GLN A 206 15.57 -12.22 -18.16
C GLN A 206 16.89 -12.86 -17.75
N ILE A 207 17.55 -12.37 -16.69
CA ILE A 207 18.78 -12.98 -16.17
C ILE A 207 18.55 -14.45 -15.75
N ILE A 208 17.42 -14.77 -15.11
CA ILE A 208 17.06 -16.16 -14.77
C ILE A 208 16.91 -17.02 -16.03
N LYS A 209 16.31 -16.48 -17.09
CA LYS A 209 16.18 -17.18 -18.38
C LYS A 209 17.55 -17.44 -19.01
N GLU A 210 18.46 -16.48 -18.95
CA GLU A 210 19.84 -16.63 -19.42
C GLU A 210 20.60 -17.71 -18.63
N PHE A 211 20.47 -17.74 -17.30
CA PHE A 211 21.06 -18.82 -16.48
C PHE A 211 20.56 -20.22 -16.88
N LYS A 212 19.30 -20.35 -17.32
CA LYS A 212 18.73 -21.64 -17.77
C LYS A 212 19.14 -22.04 -19.18
N SER A 213 19.67 -21.11 -19.97
CA SER A 213 20.05 -21.36 -21.36
C SER A 213 21.50 -21.83 -21.40
N ASP A 214 21.75 -23.08 -21.82
CA ASP A 214 23.11 -23.64 -21.88
C ASP A 214 24.03 -22.90 -22.86
N VAL A 215 23.45 -22.15 -23.80
CA VAL A 215 24.17 -21.38 -24.83
C VAL A 215 24.37 -19.90 -24.46
N SER A 216 23.94 -19.47 -23.26
CA SER A 216 24.06 -18.07 -22.85
C SER A 216 25.50 -17.70 -22.48
N ASP A 217 25.91 -16.50 -22.89
CA ASP A 217 27.19 -15.88 -22.51
C ASP A 217 27.33 -15.71 -20.98
N ILE A 218 26.24 -15.81 -20.22
CA ILE A 218 26.29 -15.73 -18.75
C ILE A 218 27.22 -16.80 -18.16
N HIS A 219 27.34 -17.97 -18.80
CA HIS A 219 28.21 -19.07 -18.36
C HIS A 219 29.71 -18.75 -18.56
N LEU A 220 30.05 -17.91 -19.54
CA LEU A 220 31.41 -17.39 -19.70
C LEU A 220 31.79 -16.50 -18.51
N ILE A 221 30.83 -15.69 -18.02
CA ILE A 221 31.04 -14.87 -16.82
C ILE A 221 31.16 -15.75 -15.57
N LEU A 222 30.40 -16.85 -15.48
CA LEU A 222 30.47 -17.78 -14.35
C LEU A 222 31.81 -18.51 -14.24
N THR A 223 32.45 -18.84 -15.35
CA THR A 223 33.74 -19.55 -15.37
C THR A 223 34.95 -18.63 -15.14
N ALA A 224 34.76 -17.31 -15.19
CA ALA A 224 35.82 -16.35 -14.95
C ALA A 224 36.43 -16.49 -13.54
N LYS A 225 37.77 -16.45 -13.44
CA LYS A 225 38.54 -16.48 -12.18
C LYS A 225 38.47 -15.14 -11.43
N THR A 226 37.25 -14.67 -11.15
CA THR A 226 37.01 -13.42 -10.40
C THR A 226 36.12 -13.69 -9.19
N THR A 227 36.07 -12.71 -8.29
CA THR A 227 35.23 -12.84 -7.10
C THR A 227 33.75 -12.97 -7.47
N LYS A 228 32.95 -13.65 -6.64
CA LYS A 228 31.49 -13.80 -6.87
C LYS A 228 30.78 -12.44 -7.03
N LYS A 229 31.22 -11.44 -6.27
CA LYS A 229 30.70 -10.06 -6.35
C LYS A 229 31.03 -9.43 -7.71
N GLU A 230 32.23 -9.65 -8.24
CA GLU A 230 32.64 -9.09 -9.53
C GLU A 230 31.90 -9.76 -10.70
N ARG A 231 31.75 -11.09 -10.67
CA ARG A 231 30.89 -11.82 -11.61
C ARG A 231 29.46 -11.28 -11.60
N ALA A 232 28.87 -11.06 -10.42
CA ALA A 232 27.53 -10.48 -10.30
C ALA A 232 27.42 -9.05 -10.88
N LYS A 233 28.44 -8.21 -10.69
CA LYS A 233 28.50 -6.88 -11.32
C LYS A 233 28.59 -6.97 -12.84
N GLN A 234 29.39 -7.90 -13.38
CA GLN A 234 29.50 -8.12 -14.82
C GLN A 234 28.17 -8.57 -15.42
N ILE A 235 27.46 -9.50 -14.76
CA ILE A 235 26.12 -9.93 -15.17
C ILE A 235 25.15 -8.74 -15.18
N LEU A 236 25.15 -7.91 -14.13
CA LEU A 236 24.30 -6.70 -14.11
C LEU A 236 24.64 -5.74 -15.23
N ARG A 237 25.92 -5.40 -15.44
CA ARG A 237 26.33 -4.49 -16.51
C ARG A 237 25.91 -5.00 -17.89
N ARG A 238 25.98 -6.33 -18.11
CA ARG A 238 25.69 -6.92 -19.41
C ARG A 238 24.20 -7.10 -19.69
N PHE A 239 23.45 -7.57 -18.70
CA PHE A 239 22.04 -7.98 -18.89
C PHE A 239 21.02 -7.01 -18.26
N ALA A 240 21.48 -6.08 -17.43
CA ALA A 240 20.63 -5.09 -16.76
C ALA A 240 21.42 -3.79 -16.50
N PRO A 241 21.99 -3.13 -17.53
CA PRO A 241 22.95 -2.02 -17.37
C PRO A 241 22.39 -0.87 -16.53
N ASN A 242 21.08 -0.66 -16.59
CA ASN A 242 20.38 0.41 -15.88
C ASN A 242 20.14 0.09 -14.38
N HIS A 243 20.61 -1.05 -13.88
CA HIS A 243 20.35 -1.56 -12.51
C HIS A 243 21.63 -1.76 -11.68
N CYS A 244 22.61 -0.85 -11.79
CA CYS A 244 23.94 -1.00 -11.20
C CYS A 244 24.04 -0.82 -9.66
N GLN A 245 22.91 -0.83 -8.93
CA GLN A 245 22.88 -0.64 -7.48
C GLN A 245 23.42 -1.86 -6.70
N ASP A 246 24.08 -1.61 -5.56
CA ASP A 246 24.70 -2.65 -4.71
C ASP A 246 23.71 -3.71 -4.17
N ASN A 247 22.45 -3.33 -3.94
CA ASN A 247 21.39 -4.25 -3.53
C ASN A 247 21.06 -5.29 -4.63
N ARG A 248 21.19 -4.91 -5.92
CA ARG A 248 20.98 -5.81 -7.07
C ARG A 248 22.12 -6.79 -7.21
N VAL A 249 23.35 -6.35 -6.94
CA VAL A 249 24.54 -7.24 -6.93
C VAL A 249 24.32 -8.39 -5.93
N LYS A 250 23.84 -8.09 -4.72
CA LYS A 250 23.49 -9.13 -3.74
C LYS A 250 22.42 -10.09 -4.25
N SER A 251 21.41 -9.59 -4.94
CA SER A 251 20.37 -10.43 -5.54
C SER A 251 20.92 -11.37 -6.60
N ILE A 252 21.84 -10.91 -7.46
CA ILE A 252 22.48 -11.76 -8.48
C ILE A 252 23.41 -12.78 -7.85
N CYS A 253 24.17 -12.40 -6.80
CA CYS A 253 24.96 -13.36 -6.03
C CYS A 253 24.10 -14.51 -5.47
N GLY A 254 22.86 -14.21 -5.03
CA GLY A 254 21.88 -15.20 -4.63
C GLY A 254 21.48 -16.14 -5.77
N LEU A 255 21.11 -15.58 -6.93
CA LEU A 255 20.75 -16.38 -8.12
C LEU A 255 21.91 -17.28 -8.59
N MET A 256 23.13 -16.76 -8.59
CA MET A 256 24.32 -17.55 -8.94
C MET A 256 24.50 -18.74 -7.98
N LYS A 257 24.29 -18.51 -6.67
CA LYS A 257 24.38 -19.59 -5.68
C LYS A 257 23.31 -20.64 -5.93
N ASP A 258 22.07 -20.21 -6.11
CA ASP A 258 20.94 -21.09 -6.40
C ASP A 258 21.21 -21.95 -7.66
N PHE A 259 21.76 -21.33 -8.71
CA PHE A 259 22.17 -22.01 -9.94
C PHE A 259 23.31 -23.02 -9.74
N GLU A 260 24.39 -22.61 -9.05
CA GLU A 260 25.54 -23.47 -8.69
C GLU A 260 25.07 -24.69 -7.89
N ASP A 261 24.28 -24.46 -6.84
CA ASP A 261 23.72 -25.48 -5.95
C ASP A 261 22.65 -26.34 -6.64
N GLY A 262 22.13 -25.90 -7.80
CA GLY A 262 21.02 -26.59 -8.46
C GLY A 262 19.77 -26.66 -7.61
N SER A 263 19.53 -25.61 -6.84
CA SER A 263 18.45 -25.52 -5.88
C SER A 263 17.82 -24.12 -5.92
N GLY A 264 16.65 -23.97 -5.31
CA GLY A 264 15.96 -22.69 -5.21
C GLY A 264 14.76 -22.55 -6.14
N PRO A 265 13.95 -21.50 -5.93
CA PRO A 265 12.61 -21.37 -6.52
C PRO A 265 12.63 -21.20 -8.05
N HIS A 266 13.75 -20.81 -8.63
CA HIS A 266 13.83 -20.50 -10.06
C HIS A 266 14.49 -21.60 -10.91
N PHE A 267 15.39 -22.40 -10.35
CA PHE A 267 16.19 -23.38 -11.09
C PHE A 267 15.76 -24.83 -10.87
N GLY A 268 14.81 -25.07 -9.96
CA GLY A 268 14.37 -26.42 -9.60
C GLY A 268 15.46 -27.20 -8.86
N SER A 269 15.15 -28.40 -8.39
CA SER A 269 16.16 -29.32 -7.86
C SER A 269 16.81 -30.05 -9.04
N LYS A 270 18.14 -30.01 -9.16
CA LYS A 270 18.91 -30.80 -10.15
C LYS A 270 18.57 -32.30 -10.14
N ASP A 271 18.09 -32.82 -9.00
CA ASP A 271 17.78 -34.23 -8.81
C ASP A 271 16.33 -34.59 -9.16
N GLY A 272 15.49 -33.62 -9.59
CA GLY A 272 14.05 -33.82 -9.72
C GLY A 272 13.34 -34.10 -8.39
N LYS A 273 14.05 -33.98 -7.25
CA LYS A 273 13.49 -34.18 -5.92
C LYS A 273 12.50 -33.06 -5.61
N PRO A 274 11.27 -33.38 -5.16
CA PRO A 274 10.33 -32.35 -4.75
C PRO A 274 10.90 -31.56 -3.59
N THR A 275 10.67 -30.25 -3.60
CA THR A 275 11.22 -29.38 -2.58
C THR A 275 10.40 -29.47 -1.30
N TRP A 276 11.01 -29.92 -0.19
CA TRP A 276 10.31 -30.08 1.08
C TRP A 276 9.69 -28.76 1.60
N ARG A 277 10.50 -27.69 1.64
CA ARG A 277 10.08 -26.32 2.01
C ARG A 277 11.09 -25.29 1.51
N THR A 278 10.61 -24.21 0.90
CA THR A 278 11.38 -23.00 0.60
C THR A 278 10.93 -21.83 1.49
N ARG A 279 11.47 -20.63 1.23
CA ARG A 279 11.04 -19.40 1.90
C ARG A 279 9.63 -18.98 1.49
N SER A 280 9.23 -19.24 0.24
CA SER A 280 7.95 -18.81 -0.34
C SER A 280 6.91 -19.91 -0.42
N GLU A 281 7.34 -21.18 -0.43
CA GLU A 281 6.47 -22.33 -0.72
C GLU A 281 6.74 -23.48 0.25
N THR A 282 5.67 -24.18 0.61
CA THR A 282 5.71 -25.41 1.41
C THR A 282 5.13 -26.54 0.59
N SER A 283 5.79 -27.70 0.58
CA SER A 283 5.22 -28.87 -0.10
C SER A 283 3.92 -29.33 0.58
N PRO A 284 3.00 -29.95 -0.17
CA PRO A 284 1.82 -30.60 0.41
C PRO A 284 2.19 -31.63 1.48
N ALA A 285 3.28 -32.38 1.29
CA ALA A 285 3.81 -33.32 2.28
C ALA A 285 4.22 -32.63 3.58
N TYR A 286 4.91 -31.47 3.50
CA TYR A 286 5.23 -30.67 4.68
C TYR A 286 3.97 -30.23 5.44
N SER A 287 2.97 -29.71 4.72
CA SER A 287 1.72 -29.24 5.33
C SER A 287 0.93 -30.39 5.97
N LEU A 288 0.84 -31.55 5.31
CA LEU A 288 0.21 -32.74 5.87
C LEU A 288 0.94 -33.22 7.13
N LEU A 289 2.27 -33.34 7.10
CA LEU A 289 3.05 -33.75 8.26
C LEU A 289 2.88 -32.77 9.43
N TYR A 290 2.85 -31.47 9.14
CA TYR A 290 2.57 -30.44 10.13
C TYR A 290 1.21 -30.64 10.78
N LYS A 291 0.13 -30.84 10.00
CA LYS A 291 -1.21 -31.10 10.55
C LYS A 291 -1.24 -32.40 11.39
N LEU A 292 -0.69 -33.50 10.86
CA LEU A 292 -0.61 -34.79 11.57
C LEU A 292 0.05 -34.63 12.93
N ARG A 293 1.22 -33.98 13.00
CA ARG A 293 1.94 -33.72 14.25
C ARG A 293 1.23 -32.70 15.14
N LEU A 294 0.55 -31.70 14.58
CA LEU A 294 -0.17 -30.67 15.34
C LEU A 294 -1.45 -31.21 16.00
N HIS A 295 -2.17 -32.13 15.34
CA HIS A 295 -3.41 -32.72 15.84
C HIS A 295 -3.21 -34.04 16.60
N GLN A 296 -2.00 -34.62 16.56
CA GLN A 296 -1.66 -35.82 17.32
C GLN A 296 -1.92 -35.66 18.82
N ALA A 297 -2.74 -36.54 19.40
CA ALA A 297 -2.94 -36.62 20.84
C ALA A 297 -1.60 -36.79 21.56
N ARG A 298 -1.48 -36.22 22.76
CA ARG A 298 -0.21 -36.23 23.53
C ARG A 298 0.28 -37.66 23.82
N ASP A 299 -0.63 -38.63 23.84
CA ASP A 299 -0.37 -39.99 24.31
C ASP A 299 -0.15 -41.01 23.17
N ARG A 300 -0.39 -40.66 21.90
CA ARG A 300 -0.20 -41.56 20.74
C ARG A 300 0.87 -41.03 19.79
N VAL A 301 2.14 -41.22 20.14
CA VAL A 301 3.28 -40.83 19.32
C VAL A 301 3.46 -41.83 18.18
N LEU A 302 3.17 -41.40 16.96
CA LEU A 302 3.40 -42.15 15.72
C LEU A 302 4.88 -42.14 15.38
N SER A 303 5.41 -43.30 15.02
CA SER A 303 6.78 -43.39 14.52
C SER A 303 6.90 -42.72 13.15
N SER A 304 8.10 -42.26 12.82
CA SER A 304 8.37 -41.66 11.51
C SER A 304 8.17 -42.70 10.39
N GLU A 305 8.48 -43.96 10.64
CA GLU A 305 8.27 -45.07 9.70
C GLU A 305 6.79 -45.29 9.41
N ASP A 306 5.94 -45.28 10.43
CA ASP A 306 4.49 -45.50 10.26
C ASP A 306 3.89 -44.34 9.44
N LEU A 307 4.23 -43.10 9.80
CA LEU A 307 3.79 -41.92 9.05
C LEU A 307 4.18 -42.01 7.57
N TYR A 308 5.40 -42.46 7.30
CA TYR A 308 5.92 -42.61 5.94
C TYR A 308 5.16 -43.69 5.15
N LYS A 309 4.94 -44.86 5.77
CA LYS A 309 4.28 -46.02 5.12
C LYS A 309 2.84 -45.75 4.70
N HIS A 310 2.07 -45.04 5.53
CA HIS A 310 0.63 -44.91 5.32
C HIS A 310 0.21 -43.94 4.21
N HIS A 311 1.12 -43.14 3.63
CA HIS A 311 0.71 -42.18 2.60
C HIS A 311 1.79 -41.91 1.53
N SER A 312 1.42 -42.17 0.28
CA SER A 312 2.29 -42.11 -0.91
C SER A 312 2.98 -40.76 -1.12
N ILE A 313 2.37 -39.67 -0.66
CA ILE A 313 2.95 -38.32 -0.75
C ILE A 313 4.32 -38.19 -0.05
N PHE A 314 4.59 -39.02 0.96
CA PHE A 314 5.88 -39.03 1.65
C PHE A 314 6.94 -39.84 0.90
N HIS A 315 6.53 -40.81 0.08
CA HIS A 315 7.43 -41.66 -0.71
C HIS A 315 8.20 -40.88 -1.80
N GLN A 316 7.80 -39.64 -2.07
CA GLN A 316 8.53 -38.72 -2.93
C GLN A 316 9.88 -38.28 -2.32
N TYR A 317 10.08 -38.54 -1.03
CA TYR A 317 11.30 -38.22 -0.29
C TYR A 317 11.94 -39.52 0.18
N GLN A 318 13.27 -39.59 0.21
CA GLN A 318 13.94 -40.75 0.79
C GLN A 318 13.62 -40.85 2.30
N LEU A 319 13.40 -42.06 2.79
CA LEU A 319 13.05 -42.31 4.20
C LEU A 319 14.06 -41.70 5.18
N SER A 320 15.36 -41.73 4.84
CA SER A 320 16.44 -41.14 5.65
C SER A 320 16.27 -39.62 5.83
N ASP A 321 15.87 -38.92 4.77
CA ASP A 321 15.62 -37.47 4.81
C ASP A 321 14.27 -37.16 5.47
N PHE A 322 13.25 -37.96 5.21
CA PHE A 322 11.95 -37.84 5.86
C PHE A 322 12.08 -37.89 7.40
N LYS A 323 12.89 -38.82 7.95
CA LYS A 323 13.19 -38.87 9.38
C LYS A 323 13.79 -37.57 9.92
N LYS A 324 14.69 -36.94 9.17
CA LYS A 324 15.26 -35.62 9.54
C LYS A 324 14.17 -34.55 9.54
N TYR A 325 13.32 -34.54 8.52
CA TYR A 325 12.22 -33.59 8.40
C TYR A 325 11.19 -33.73 9.52
N ASP A 326 10.81 -34.95 9.87
CA ASP A 326 9.87 -35.23 10.94
C ASP A 326 10.43 -34.82 12.32
N LYS A 327 11.71 -35.10 12.59
CA LYS A 327 12.39 -34.62 13.80
C LYS A 327 12.37 -33.09 13.89
N ALA A 328 12.58 -32.39 12.78
CA ALA A 328 12.48 -30.93 12.73
C ALA A 328 11.03 -30.46 12.94
N MET A 329 10.05 -31.17 12.36
CA MET A 329 8.63 -30.87 12.49
C MET A 329 8.15 -31.01 13.93
N ILE A 330 8.54 -32.07 14.64
CA ILE A 330 8.21 -32.27 16.06
C ILE A 330 8.68 -31.08 16.91
N LYS A 331 9.91 -30.59 16.69
CA LYS A 331 10.44 -29.42 17.39
C LYS A 331 9.62 -28.16 17.09
N LEU A 332 9.27 -27.95 15.82
CA LEU A 332 8.47 -26.81 15.38
C LEU A 332 7.08 -26.82 16.00
N VAL A 333 6.37 -27.96 15.91
CA VAL A 333 5.02 -28.13 16.45
C VAL A 333 5.01 -27.97 17.96
N ARG A 334 6.01 -28.49 18.68
CA ARG A 334 6.14 -28.26 20.13
C ARG A 334 6.20 -26.78 20.47
N LYS A 335 7.02 -26.00 19.75
CA LYS A 335 7.11 -24.55 19.93
C LYS A 335 5.78 -23.85 19.61
N HIS A 336 5.13 -24.24 18.51
CA HIS A 336 3.84 -23.67 18.11
C HIS A 336 2.74 -23.98 19.13
N ARG A 337 2.65 -25.21 19.63
CA ARG A 337 1.68 -25.59 20.67
C ARG A 337 1.85 -24.75 21.94
N SER A 338 3.09 -24.60 22.43
CA SER A 338 3.34 -23.76 23.61
C SER A 338 2.92 -22.30 23.38
N LYS A 339 3.12 -21.77 22.17
CA LYS A 339 2.64 -20.43 21.81
C LYS A 339 1.12 -20.36 21.76
N ILE A 340 0.46 -21.31 21.09
CA ILE A 340 -1.01 -21.39 21.00
C ILE A 340 -1.62 -21.48 22.40
N ASP A 341 -1.06 -22.34 23.27
CA ASP A 341 -1.53 -22.48 24.66
C ASP A 341 -1.40 -21.17 25.44
N SER A 342 -0.29 -20.44 25.25
CA SER A 342 -0.11 -19.10 25.83
C SER A 342 -1.11 -18.09 25.28
N ASP A 343 -1.24 -18.00 23.96
CA ASP A 343 -2.15 -17.06 23.29
C ASP A 343 -3.61 -17.33 23.69
N ILE A 344 -4.01 -18.61 23.81
CA ILE A 344 -5.33 -19.00 24.30
C ILE A 344 -5.51 -18.58 25.76
N LYS A 345 -4.52 -18.79 26.62
CA LYS A 345 -4.59 -18.39 28.03
C LYS A 345 -4.75 -16.87 28.15
N ASP A 346 -3.98 -16.10 27.41
CA ASP A 346 -4.01 -14.64 27.40
C ASP A 346 -5.35 -14.14 26.84
N PHE A 347 -5.82 -14.73 25.75
CA PHE A 347 -7.13 -14.42 25.16
C PHE A 347 -8.29 -14.70 26.13
N LEU A 348 -8.25 -15.83 26.85
CA LEU A 348 -9.29 -16.15 27.85
C LEU A 348 -9.23 -15.21 29.05
N ALA A 349 -8.04 -14.83 29.53
CA ALA A 349 -7.89 -13.83 30.59
C ALA A 349 -8.42 -12.45 30.14
N TYR A 350 -8.12 -12.05 28.90
CA TYR A 350 -8.66 -10.85 28.30
C TYR A 350 -10.19 -10.89 28.21
N ARG A 351 -10.76 -12.00 27.73
CA ARG A 351 -12.21 -12.17 27.60
C ARG A 351 -12.94 -12.15 28.96
N ARG A 352 -12.31 -12.67 30.01
CA ARG A 352 -12.84 -12.61 31.38
C ARG A 352 -12.85 -11.18 31.93
N SER A 353 -11.79 -10.40 31.68
CA SER A 353 -11.70 -9.01 32.14
C SER A 353 -12.52 -8.04 31.28
N HIS A 354 -12.81 -8.40 30.03
CA HIS A 354 -13.54 -7.59 29.07
C HIS A 354 -14.76 -8.35 28.55
N PRO A 355 -15.80 -8.53 29.37
CA PRO A 355 -17.02 -9.22 28.94
C PRO A 355 -17.59 -8.51 27.71
N GLN A 356 -17.92 -9.29 26.70
CA GLN A 356 -18.44 -8.79 25.45
C GLN A 356 -19.81 -8.16 25.69
N LYS A 357 -19.94 -6.87 25.43
CA LYS A 357 -21.22 -6.17 25.54
C LYS A 357 -22.08 -6.54 24.33
N CYS A 358 -23.35 -6.87 24.56
CA CYS A 358 -24.33 -7.10 23.49
C CYS A 358 -24.99 -5.79 23.04
N VAL A 359 -24.94 -4.77 23.90
CA VAL A 359 -25.56 -3.46 23.70
C VAL A 359 -24.48 -2.38 23.84
N SER A 360 -24.54 -1.39 22.94
CA SER A 360 -23.70 -0.21 22.98
C SER A 360 -24.04 0.69 24.18
N LEU A 361 -23.17 1.64 24.51
CA LEU A 361 -23.43 2.64 25.55
C LEU A 361 -24.69 3.48 25.28
N ARG A 362 -25.19 3.50 24.03
CA ARG A 362 -26.40 4.21 23.62
C ARG A 362 -27.66 3.34 23.68
N GLY A 363 -27.60 2.16 24.28
CA GLY A 363 -28.72 1.22 24.35
C GLY A 363 -29.03 0.50 23.04
N LYS A 364 -28.25 0.69 21.97
CA LYS A 364 -28.45 0.02 20.67
C LYS A 364 -27.75 -1.34 20.63
N PRO A 365 -28.36 -2.38 20.03
CA PRO A 365 -27.68 -3.66 19.79
C PRO A 365 -26.40 -3.48 18.96
N ILE A 366 -25.37 -4.28 19.25
CA ILE A 366 -24.11 -4.23 18.52
C ILE A 366 -24.19 -5.12 17.28
N TRP A 367 -24.21 -4.50 16.09
CA TRP A 367 -24.33 -5.18 14.80
C TRP A 367 -23.41 -6.39 14.62
N ASN A 368 -22.15 -6.29 15.07
CA ASN A 368 -21.15 -7.33 14.85
C ASN A 368 -21.44 -8.67 15.53
N ILE A 369 -22.27 -8.66 16.57
CA ILE A 369 -22.60 -9.80 17.44
C ILE A 369 -24.04 -10.25 17.20
N HIS A 370 -24.87 -9.36 16.65
CA HIS A 370 -26.29 -9.62 16.44
C HIS A 370 -26.53 -10.68 15.34
N PRO A 371 -27.48 -11.61 15.53
CA PRO A 371 -27.84 -12.63 14.53
C PRO A 371 -28.25 -12.03 13.17
N ALA A 372 -28.88 -10.84 13.17
CA ALA A 372 -29.19 -10.05 11.97
C ALA A 372 -28.03 -9.90 10.98
N LYS A 373 -26.78 -9.87 11.47
CA LYS A 373 -25.61 -9.79 10.59
C LYS A 373 -25.44 -11.05 9.74
N LEU A 374 -25.67 -12.23 10.31
CA LEU A 374 -25.56 -13.49 9.57
C LEU A 374 -26.67 -13.61 8.53
N GLU A 375 -27.90 -13.25 8.88
CA GLU A 375 -29.02 -13.20 7.94
C GLU A 375 -28.76 -12.24 6.78
N LEU A 376 -28.23 -11.03 7.06
CA LEU A 376 -27.96 -10.05 6.00
C LEU A 376 -26.87 -10.51 5.05
N ILE A 377 -25.85 -11.23 5.54
CA ILE A 377 -24.79 -11.79 4.70
C ILE A 377 -25.39 -12.78 3.69
N GLU A 378 -26.26 -13.66 4.15
CA GLU A 378 -26.92 -14.67 3.33
C GLU A 378 -27.91 -14.04 2.34
N ASP A 379 -28.75 -13.10 2.80
CA ASP A 379 -29.67 -12.33 1.94
C ASP A 379 -28.94 -11.52 0.87
N THR A 380 -27.75 -10.99 1.18
CA THR A 380 -26.92 -10.28 0.19
C THR A 380 -26.33 -11.23 -0.83
N LYS A 381 -25.86 -12.40 -0.38
CA LYS A 381 -25.30 -13.44 -1.25
C LYS A 381 -26.36 -14.01 -2.21
N ASN A 382 -27.60 -14.18 -1.74
CA ASN A 382 -28.74 -14.62 -2.53
C ASN A 382 -29.32 -13.51 -3.43
N GLY A 383 -28.75 -12.30 -3.42
CA GLY A 383 -29.18 -11.19 -4.27
C GLY A 383 -30.46 -10.49 -3.81
N LYS A 384 -31.11 -10.94 -2.74
CA LYS A 384 -32.36 -10.36 -2.20
C LYS A 384 -32.19 -8.88 -1.87
N THR A 385 -31.03 -8.50 -1.33
CA THR A 385 -30.77 -7.07 -1.06
C THR A 385 -30.84 -6.23 -2.32
N ARG A 386 -30.46 -6.73 -3.51
CA ARG A 386 -30.52 -5.99 -4.79
C ARG A 386 -31.94 -5.89 -5.34
N GLN A 387 -32.78 -6.88 -5.06
CA GLN A 387 -34.15 -6.97 -5.57
C GLN A 387 -35.12 -6.09 -4.76
N MET A 388 -34.94 -6.02 -3.44
CA MET A 388 -35.86 -5.31 -2.54
C MET A 388 -35.32 -3.96 -2.09
N LYS A 389 -36.21 -3.01 -1.80
CA LYS A 389 -35.79 -1.76 -1.15
C LYS A 389 -35.35 -2.05 0.30
N PRO A 390 -34.38 -1.32 0.85
CA PRO A 390 -33.92 -1.52 2.23
C PRO A 390 -35.05 -1.55 3.29
N LYS A 391 -36.11 -0.75 3.10
CA LYS A 391 -37.27 -0.71 4.00
C LYS A 391 -38.11 -1.99 3.94
N GLU A 392 -38.23 -2.61 2.76
CA GLU A 392 -38.97 -3.85 2.58
C GLU A 392 -38.16 -5.01 3.16
N LEU A 393 -36.86 -5.06 2.85
CA LEU A 393 -35.96 -6.05 3.43
C LEU A 393 -35.97 -6.01 4.95
N TRP A 394 -35.88 -4.81 5.54
CA TRP A 394 -35.94 -4.60 6.99
C TRP A 394 -37.21 -5.16 7.63
N LYS A 395 -38.36 -5.09 6.93
CA LYS A 395 -39.62 -5.66 7.42
C LYS A 395 -39.69 -7.19 7.33
N THR A 396 -38.81 -7.82 6.55
CA THR A 396 -38.90 -9.28 6.28
C THR A 396 -38.40 -10.16 7.42
N SER A 397 -37.59 -9.64 8.34
CA SER A 397 -37.08 -10.38 9.50
C SER A 397 -37.21 -9.52 10.75
N GLU A 398 -37.66 -10.11 11.85
CA GLU A 398 -37.74 -9.46 13.16
C GLU A 398 -36.34 -9.04 13.65
N GLN A 399 -35.30 -9.83 13.36
CA GLN A 399 -33.93 -9.55 13.74
C GLN A 399 -33.39 -8.25 13.11
N TYR A 400 -33.88 -7.88 11.92
CA TYR A 400 -33.53 -6.60 11.30
C TYR A 400 -34.22 -5.42 11.99
N GLN A 401 -35.42 -5.65 12.53
CA GLN A 401 -36.23 -4.62 13.17
C GLN A 401 -35.67 -4.16 14.52
N ASP A 402 -34.79 -4.94 15.14
CA ASP A 402 -34.00 -4.54 16.31
C ASP A 402 -33.08 -3.33 16.05
N PHE A 403 -32.81 -3.03 14.78
CA PHE A 403 -32.07 -1.85 14.36
C PHE A 403 -32.99 -0.80 13.78
N VAL A 404 -32.71 0.47 14.11
CA VAL A 404 -33.36 1.61 13.45
C VAL A 404 -33.09 1.52 11.94
N LEU A 405 -34.12 1.72 11.13
CA LEU A 405 -34.06 1.56 9.67
C LEU A 405 -32.89 2.30 9.02
N GLU A 406 -32.53 3.49 9.52
CA GLU A 406 -31.38 4.26 9.02
C GLU A 406 -30.04 3.55 9.23
N ASP A 407 -29.84 2.96 10.41
CA ASP A 407 -28.61 2.22 10.74
C ASP A 407 -28.57 0.90 9.95
N PHE A 408 -29.70 0.21 9.82
CA PHE A 408 -29.81 -1.00 9.02
C PHE A 408 -29.47 -0.76 7.53
N ARG A 409 -29.92 0.38 6.96
CA ARG A 409 -29.55 0.79 5.60
C ARG A 409 -28.03 0.88 5.42
N LYS A 410 -27.33 1.46 6.39
CA LYS A 410 -25.85 1.56 6.36
C LYS A 410 -25.21 0.17 6.33
N HIS A 411 -25.74 -0.77 7.11
CA HIS A 411 -25.24 -2.15 7.13
C HIS A 411 -25.46 -2.90 5.80
N ILE A 412 -26.58 -2.67 5.11
CA ILE A 412 -26.79 -3.22 3.74
C ILE A 412 -25.69 -2.74 2.80
N TYR A 413 -25.42 -1.43 2.77
CA TYR A 413 -24.41 -0.88 1.87
C TYR A 413 -22.99 -1.35 2.24
N GLN A 414 -22.66 -1.39 3.54
CA GLN A 414 -21.40 -1.93 4.02
C GLN A 414 -21.21 -3.39 3.59
N GLU A 415 -22.25 -4.23 3.70
CA GLU A 415 -22.18 -5.63 3.32
C GLU A 415 -22.02 -5.80 1.81
N ARG A 416 -22.82 -5.07 1.01
CA ARG A 416 -22.67 -5.05 -0.46
C ARG A 416 -21.27 -4.63 -0.88
N TYR A 417 -20.74 -3.56 -0.29
CA TYR A 417 -19.38 -3.10 -0.57
C TYR A 417 -18.34 -4.15 -0.13
N ARG A 418 -18.53 -4.78 1.04
CA ARG A 418 -17.65 -5.84 1.54
C ARG A 418 -17.57 -7.04 0.58
N GLN A 419 -18.69 -7.41 -0.04
CA GLN A 419 -18.76 -8.48 -1.04
C GLN A 419 -18.16 -8.04 -2.39
N LEU A 420 -18.47 -6.84 -2.85
CA LEU A 420 -17.94 -6.30 -4.11
C LEU A 420 -16.42 -6.09 -4.05
N ALA A 421 -15.92 -5.48 -2.98
CA ALA A 421 -14.50 -5.19 -2.79
C ALA A 421 -13.71 -6.44 -2.32
N GLY A 422 -14.40 -7.48 -1.85
CA GLY A 422 -13.81 -8.70 -1.32
C GLY A 422 -12.77 -9.35 -2.24
N PRO A 423 -13.08 -9.59 -3.52
CA PRO A 423 -12.15 -10.13 -4.51
C PRO A 423 -10.94 -9.22 -4.79
N TYR A 424 -11.09 -7.91 -4.70
CA TYR A 424 -10.02 -6.96 -5.03
C TYR A 424 -8.97 -6.84 -3.92
N TRP A 425 -9.35 -7.10 -2.66
CA TRP A 425 -8.43 -7.04 -1.53
C TRP A 425 -7.44 -8.20 -1.58
N GLN A 426 -6.17 -7.89 -1.89
CA GLN A 426 -5.08 -8.86 -1.96
C GLN A 426 -4.99 -9.73 -0.71
N GLN A 427 -5.17 -9.15 0.49
CA GLN A 427 -5.19 -9.93 1.74
C GLN A 427 -6.31 -10.98 1.78
N LYS A 428 -7.50 -10.66 1.27
CA LYS A 428 -8.62 -11.62 1.20
C LYS A 428 -8.35 -12.69 0.14
N ARG A 429 -7.81 -12.32 -1.02
CA ARG A 429 -7.37 -13.30 -2.03
C ARG A 429 -6.34 -14.27 -1.46
N ASN A 430 -5.32 -13.78 -0.76
CA ASN A 430 -4.31 -14.61 -0.11
C ASN A 430 -4.92 -15.51 0.96
N LYS A 431 -5.87 -15.02 1.77
CA LYS A 431 -6.62 -15.85 2.73
C LYS A 431 -7.46 -16.92 2.05
N SER A 432 -8.09 -16.61 0.92
CA SER A 432 -8.87 -17.58 0.15
C SER A 432 -7.98 -18.66 -0.47
N ALA A 433 -6.83 -18.27 -1.02
CA ALA A 433 -5.83 -19.21 -1.52
C ALA A 433 -5.28 -20.09 -0.40
N GLN A 434 -5.00 -19.49 0.78
CA GLN A 434 -4.61 -20.24 1.97
C GLN A 434 -5.69 -21.24 2.39
N LYS A 435 -6.98 -20.83 2.38
CA LYS A 435 -8.08 -21.73 2.71
C LYS A 435 -8.18 -22.90 1.71
N ALA A 436 -8.08 -22.64 0.41
CA ALA A 436 -8.09 -23.71 -0.59
C ALA A 436 -6.92 -24.69 -0.43
N HIS A 437 -5.74 -24.17 -0.06
CA HIS A 437 -4.60 -24.99 0.35
C HIS A 437 -4.92 -25.82 1.60
N ASP A 438 -5.48 -25.20 2.65
CA ASP A 438 -5.83 -25.87 3.89
C ASP A 438 -6.88 -26.96 3.69
N ASP A 439 -7.87 -26.73 2.81
CA ASP A 439 -8.90 -27.71 2.39
C ASP A 439 -8.27 -28.89 1.64
N THR A 440 -7.30 -28.62 0.75
CA THR A 440 -6.53 -29.67 0.06
C THR A 440 -5.74 -30.51 1.06
N VAL A 441 -5.09 -29.87 2.03
CA VAL A 441 -4.34 -30.57 3.09
C VAL A 441 -5.28 -31.36 4.00
N GLU A 442 -6.49 -30.87 4.24
CA GLU A 442 -7.52 -31.61 5.00
C GLU A 442 -7.94 -32.88 4.26
N LYS A 443 -8.15 -32.81 2.95
CA LYS A 443 -8.42 -34.00 2.14
C LYS A 443 -7.30 -35.04 2.25
N LEU A 444 -6.04 -34.61 2.15
CA LEU A 444 -4.88 -35.49 2.35
C LEU A 444 -4.83 -36.09 3.77
N LEU A 445 -5.27 -35.33 4.78
CA LEU A 445 -5.34 -35.81 6.15
C LEU A 445 -6.40 -36.90 6.31
N CYS A 446 -7.57 -36.74 5.68
CA CYS A 446 -8.60 -37.78 5.63
C CYS A 446 -8.08 -39.04 4.91
N GLU A 447 -7.45 -38.88 3.74
CA GLU A 447 -6.86 -40.00 2.99
C GLU A 447 -5.83 -40.77 3.83
N TRP A 448 -5.00 -40.06 4.59
CA TRP A 448 -4.05 -40.66 5.53
C TRP A 448 -4.76 -41.44 6.64
N HIS A 449 -5.80 -40.87 7.25
CA HIS A 449 -6.56 -41.54 8.31
C HIS A 449 -7.27 -42.80 7.81
N ASP A 450 -7.86 -42.75 6.62
CA ASP A 450 -8.51 -43.90 5.99
C ASP A 450 -7.50 -45.01 5.67
N ALA A 451 -6.32 -44.65 5.15
CA ALA A 451 -5.25 -45.61 4.87
C ALA A 451 -4.75 -46.30 6.15
N LYS A 452 -4.59 -45.52 7.22
CA LYS A 452 -4.22 -46.08 8.51
C LYS A 452 -5.32 -46.97 9.10
N LEU A 453 -6.58 -46.56 9.02
CA LEU A 453 -7.69 -47.36 9.53
C LEU A 453 -7.76 -48.71 8.82
N ARG A 454 -7.58 -48.73 7.48
CA ARG A 454 -7.52 -49.97 6.72
C ARG A 454 -6.40 -50.91 7.19
N ASP A 455 -5.21 -50.37 7.44
CA ASP A 455 -4.06 -51.13 7.93
C ASP A 455 -4.30 -51.69 9.35
N ASP A 456 -4.80 -50.84 10.27
CA ASP A 456 -5.18 -51.23 11.62
C ASP A 456 -6.25 -52.35 11.59
N THR A 457 -7.26 -52.25 10.71
CA THR A 457 -8.29 -53.30 10.56
C THR A 457 -7.77 -54.58 9.91
N SER A 458 -6.88 -54.49 8.92
CA SER A 458 -6.30 -55.67 8.28
C SER A 458 -5.46 -56.46 9.27
N CYS A 459 -4.69 -55.76 10.12
CA CYS A 459 -3.89 -56.38 11.17
C CYS A 459 -4.76 -57.17 12.16
N VAL A 460 -5.90 -56.61 12.57
CA VAL A 460 -6.86 -57.29 13.46
C VAL A 460 -7.49 -58.50 12.77
N MET A 461 -7.91 -58.38 11.50
CA MET A 461 -8.49 -59.51 10.76
C MET A 461 -7.49 -60.66 10.62
N THR A 462 -6.24 -60.38 10.25
CA THR A 462 -5.18 -61.40 10.19
C THR A 462 -4.92 -62.02 11.56
N ALA A 463 -4.91 -61.23 12.64
CA ALA A 463 -4.75 -61.77 13.99
C ALA A 463 -5.95 -62.64 14.44
N MET A 464 -7.17 -62.34 13.97
CA MET A 464 -8.35 -63.16 14.23
C MET A 464 -8.32 -64.48 13.45
N GLU A 465 -7.85 -64.45 12.21
CA GLU A 465 -7.61 -65.65 11.39
C GLU A 465 -6.52 -66.54 12.01
N GLU A 466 -5.42 -65.97 12.51
CA GLU A 466 -4.35 -66.73 13.18
C GLU A 466 -4.78 -67.39 14.50
N LEU A 467 -5.84 -66.87 15.13
CA LEU A 467 -6.42 -67.41 16.36
C LEU A 467 -7.59 -68.37 16.12
N ASP A 468 -7.90 -68.71 14.85
CA ASP A 468 -9.04 -69.53 14.44
C ASP A 468 -10.39 -69.01 15.00
N LEU A 469 -10.52 -67.69 15.20
CA LEU A 469 -11.73 -67.06 15.74
C LEU A 469 -12.79 -66.71 14.68
N ILE A 470 -12.43 -66.89 13.40
CA ILE A 470 -13.26 -66.73 12.20
C ILE A 470 -12.95 -67.94 11.31
#